data_AF-A0A354PIR6-F1
#
_entry.id   AF-A0A354PIR6-F1
#
_cell.length_a   1.000
_cell.length_b   1.000
_cell.length_c   1.000
_cell.angle_alpha   90.00
_cell.angle_beta   90.00
_cell.angle_gamma   90.00
#
_symmetry.space_group_name_H-M   'P 1'
#
loop_
_entity.id
_entity.type
_entity.pdbx_description
1 polymer ?
#
loop_
_entity_poly.entity_id
_entity_poly.type
_entity_poly.pdbx_seq_one_letter_code
_entity_poly.pdbx_strand_id
1 'polypeptide(L)'
;AGAQGIMYPRCESADEAQELVRWAKFAPQGQRGVDGANGDNPYCAMPMVPYLKAANEHTLLIAQLESPTALDQAAAIAGVPGIDVLMLGPGDLSVMAGIPFQFDHPLITDAYRRVADAAKNAGKWWGTVSGSPEHTQMLLDLGATFICHGCDLIMVKRGMEHIQTSFGPLGFKFENRLAAEAAELEAL
;
A
#
# COMPACT_ATOMS: atom_id res chain seq x y z
N ALA A 1 4.30 -9.03 17.88
CA ALA A 1 5.22 -8.13 17.14
C ALA A 1 4.89 -6.65 17.35
N GLY A 2 3.61 -6.24 17.50
CA GLY A 2 3.27 -4.84 17.81
C GLY A 2 2.69 -4.03 16.65
N ALA A 3 2.51 -4.62 15.46
CA ALA A 3 1.92 -3.92 14.33
C ALA A 3 0.46 -3.54 14.61
N GLN A 4 0.13 -2.27 14.37
CA GLN A 4 -1.23 -1.71 14.51
C GLN A 4 -1.93 -1.51 13.16
N GLY A 5 -1.32 -1.98 12.07
CA GLY A 5 -1.92 -1.94 10.75
C GLY A 5 -1.44 -3.11 9.90
N ILE A 6 -2.30 -3.59 9.02
CA ILE A 6 -2.02 -4.65 8.06
C ILE A 6 -2.44 -4.16 6.68
N MET A 7 -1.48 -4.16 5.76
CA MET A 7 -1.73 -3.99 4.33
C MET A 7 -1.70 -5.37 3.70
N TYR A 8 -2.86 -5.83 3.23
CA TYR A 8 -3.03 -7.12 2.59
C TYR A 8 -2.87 -6.96 1.08
N PRO A 9 -1.80 -7.52 0.49
CA PRO A 9 -1.55 -7.41 -0.94
C PRO A 9 -2.57 -8.20 -1.73
N ARG A 10 -2.82 -7.78 -2.98
CA ARG A 10 -3.64 -8.53 -3.95
C ARG A 10 -4.97 -9.06 -3.39
N CYS A 11 -5.77 -8.21 -2.75
CA CYS A 11 -7.12 -8.58 -2.35
C CYS A 11 -8.01 -8.68 -3.59
N GLU A 12 -8.42 -9.89 -3.97
CA GLU A 12 -9.17 -10.13 -5.20
C GLU A 12 -10.68 -10.25 -4.98
N SER A 13 -11.16 -10.35 -3.74
CA SER A 13 -12.59 -10.50 -3.45
C SER A 13 -13.02 -10.01 -2.06
N ALA A 14 -14.33 -9.81 -1.89
CA ALA A 14 -14.91 -9.50 -0.59
C ALA A 14 -14.72 -10.63 0.44
N ASP A 15 -14.67 -11.89 0.00
CA ASP A 15 -14.45 -13.03 0.90
C ASP A 15 -13.02 -13.03 1.46
N GLU A 16 -12.02 -12.71 0.63
CA GLU A 16 -10.64 -12.52 1.10
C GLU A 16 -10.52 -11.34 2.07
N ALA A 17 -11.19 -10.22 1.76
CA ALA A 17 -11.25 -9.09 2.68
C ALA A 17 -11.92 -9.46 4.02
N GLN A 18 -12.97 -10.28 4.01
CA GLN A 18 -13.59 -10.79 5.24
C GLN A 18 -12.64 -11.69 6.03
N GLU A 19 -11.84 -12.53 5.37
CA GLU A 19 -10.81 -13.34 6.03
C GLU A 19 -9.74 -12.46 6.69
N LEU A 20 -9.31 -11.38 6.04
CA LEU A 20 -8.40 -10.39 6.64
C LEU A 20 -8.98 -9.83 7.94
N VAL A 21 -10.24 -9.37 7.92
CA VAL A 21 -10.92 -8.85 9.13
C VAL A 21 -11.03 -9.94 10.20
N ARG A 22 -11.45 -11.14 9.81
CA ARG A 22 -11.62 -12.28 10.71
C ARG A 22 -10.33 -12.58 11.47
N TRP A 23 -9.18 -12.58 10.81
CA TRP A 23 -7.92 -12.91 11.48
C TRP A 23 -7.28 -11.74 12.23
N ALA A 24 -7.58 -10.50 11.85
CA ALA A 24 -6.99 -9.31 12.48
C ALA A 24 -7.78 -8.77 13.68
N LYS A 25 -9.08 -9.04 13.78
CA LYS A 25 -9.94 -8.53 14.87
C LYS A 25 -10.29 -9.62 15.88
N PHE A 26 -10.38 -9.25 17.16
CA PHE A 26 -10.89 -10.10 18.24
C PHE A 26 -12.41 -10.29 18.15
N ALA A 27 -12.93 -11.33 18.80
CA ALA A 27 -14.36 -11.56 18.92
C ALA A 27 -15.10 -10.34 19.54
N PRO A 28 -16.32 -10.00 19.10
CA PRO A 28 -17.12 -10.71 18.09
C PRO A 28 -16.85 -10.28 16.64
N GLN A 29 -15.98 -9.29 16.41
CA GLN A 29 -15.71 -8.77 15.06
C GLN A 29 -14.87 -9.74 14.20
N GLY A 30 -14.06 -10.58 14.85
CA GLY A 30 -13.27 -11.61 14.22
C GLY A 30 -12.93 -12.76 15.16
N GLN A 31 -11.82 -13.43 14.90
CA GLN A 31 -11.34 -14.66 15.56
C GLN A 31 -9.84 -14.58 15.89
N ARG A 32 -9.27 -13.37 15.98
CA ARG A 32 -7.88 -13.18 16.42
C ARG A 32 -7.63 -13.84 17.78
N GLY A 33 -6.54 -14.60 17.88
CA GLY A 33 -6.09 -15.22 19.14
C GLY A 33 -5.64 -14.18 20.15
N VAL A 34 -6.10 -14.31 21.41
CA VAL A 34 -5.78 -13.38 22.49
C VAL A 34 -4.48 -13.80 23.18
N ASP A 35 -3.49 -12.91 23.12
CA ASP A 35 -2.27 -12.97 23.93
C ASP A 35 -1.93 -11.54 24.40
N GLY A 36 -1.73 -11.40 25.71
CA GLY A 36 -1.44 -10.12 26.36
C GLY A 36 0.05 -9.85 26.55
N ALA A 37 0.94 -10.79 26.24
CA ALA A 37 2.37 -10.69 26.54
C ALA A 37 3.20 -10.02 25.44
N ASN A 38 2.60 -9.65 24.32
CA ASN A 38 3.29 -9.09 23.16
C ASN A 38 3.41 -7.56 23.20
N GLY A 39 4.21 -7.00 22.28
CA GLY A 39 4.45 -5.56 22.19
C GLY A 39 3.22 -4.70 21.88
N ASP A 40 2.16 -5.28 21.30
CA ASP A 40 0.86 -4.64 21.09
C ASP A 40 0.02 -4.52 22.37
N ASN A 41 0.36 -5.29 23.41
CA ASN A 41 -0.17 -5.12 24.76
C ASN A 41 0.97 -4.91 25.78
N PRO A 42 1.80 -3.87 25.59
CA PRO A 42 3.10 -3.61 26.20
C PRO A 42 3.60 -4.60 27.26
N TYR A 43 3.80 -5.87 26.89
CA TYR A 43 4.25 -6.94 27.77
C TYR A 43 3.44 -7.08 29.07
N CYS A 44 2.12 -7.30 28.93
CA CYS A 44 1.15 -7.41 30.04
C CYS A 44 0.88 -6.12 30.82
N ALA A 45 1.35 -4.95 30.36
CA ALA A 45 1.22 -3.71 31.13
C ALA A 45 -0.15 -3.02 31.00
N MET A 46 -0.97 -3.35 29.99
CA MET A 46 -2.32 -2.77 29.87
C MET A 46 -3.42 -3.74 30.35
N PRO A 47 -4.54 -3.22 30.89
CA PRO A 47 -5.70 -4.03 31.21
C PRO A 47 -6.28 -4.69 29.94
N MET A 48 -6.51 -6.01 30.00
CA MET A 48 -6.90 -6.81 28.84
C MET A 48 -8.19 -6.33 28.15
N VAL A 49 -9.24 -6.01 28.91
CA VAL A 49 -10.54 -5.64 28.31
C VAL A 49 -10.45 -4.33 27.50
N PRO A 50 -9.91 -3.22 28.06
CA PRO A 50 -9.61 -2.02 27.29
C PRO A 50 -8.71 -2.27 26.08
N TYR A 51 -7.66 -3.10 26.23
CA TYR A 51 -6.77 -3.46 25.14
C TYR A 51 -7.52 -4.14 23.98
N LEU A 52 -8.34 -5.17 24.25
CA LEU A 52 -9.09 -5.88 23.21
C LEU A 52 -10.03 -4.94 22.44
N LYS A 53 -10.70 -4.02 23.16
CA LYS A 53 -11.56 -3.02 22.54
C LYS A 53 -10.75 -2.07 21.65
N ALA A 54 -9.67 -1.50 22.19
CA ALA A 54 -8.81 -0.56 21.47
C ALA A 54 -8.15 -1.20 20.24
N ALA A 55 -7.69 -2.45 20.35
CA ALA A 55 -7.12 -3.19 19.23
C ALA A 55 -8.14 -3.40 18.11
N ASN A 56 -9.40 -3.74 18.44
CA ASN A 56 -10.46 -3.85 17.43
C ASN A 56 -10.77 -2.52 16.74
N GLU A 57 -10.78 -1.42 17.51
CA GLU A 57 -11.11 -0.09 17.01
C GLU A 57 -9.97 0.55 16.19
N HIS A 58 -8.71 0.28 16.56
CA HIS A 58 -7.56 1.03 16.03
C HIS A 58 -6.61 0.21 15.15
N THR A 59 -6.81 -1.11 15.00
CA THR A 59 -6.03 -1.88 14.02
C THR A 59 -6.46 -1.51 12.61
N LEU A 60 -5.61 -0.82 11.86
CA LEU A 60 -5.88 -0.37 10.49
C LEU A 60 -5.79 -1.52 9.49
N LEU A 61 -6.84 -1.78 8.72
CA LEU A 61 -6.85 -2.81 7.67
C LEU A 61 -6.96 -2.18 6.28
N ILE A 62 -5.95 -2.46 5.45
CA ILE A 62 -5.80 -1.92 4.10
C ILE A 62 -5.87 -3.09 3.11
N ALA A 63 -6.82 -3.04 2.17
CA ALA A 63 -6.90 -3.99 1.06
C ALA A 63 -6.22 -3.38 -0.17
N GLN A 64 -5.18 -4.02 -0.70
CA GLN A 64 -4.56 -3.59 -1.95
C GLN A 64 -5.28 -4.20 -3.15
N LEU A 65 -5.71 -3.35 -4.07
CA LEU A 65 -6.36 -3.69 -5.33
C LEU A 65 -5.33 -3.53 -6.44
N GLU A 66 -4.93 -4.65 -7.04
CA GLU A 66 -3.74 -4.71 -7.88
C GLU A 66 -3.96 -5.52 -9.15
N SER A 67 -5.20 -5.96 -9.42
CA SER A 67 -5.56 -6.76 -10.60
C SER A 67 -6.84 -6.25 -11.25
N PRO A 68 -7.10 -6.57 -12.54
CA PRO A 68 -8.38 -6.28 -13.17
C PRO A 68 -9.57 -6.86 -12.37
N THR A 69 -9.43 -8.10 -11.87
CA THR A 69 -10.44 -8.74 -11.01
C THR A 69 -10.70 -7.94 -9.73
N ALA A 70 -9.64 -7.47 -9.07
CA ALA A 70 -9.76 -6.67 -7.85
C ALA A 70 -10.46 -5.33 -8.11
N LEU A 71 -10.25 -4.72 -9.28
CA LEU A 71 -10.98 -3.50 -9.69
C LEU A 71 -12.47 -3.76 -9.89
N ASP A 72 -12.83 -4.88 -10.51
CA ASP A 72 -14.24 -5.28 -10.67
C ASP A 72 -14.91 -5.58 -9.32
N GLN A 73 -14.12 -6.05 -8.34
CA GLN A 73 -14.57 -6.33 -6.97
C GLN A 73 -14.45 -5.14 -6.02
N ALA A 74 -13.99 -3.96 -6.48
CA ALA A 74 -13.63 -2.85 -5.60
C ALA A 74 -14.77 -2.43 -4.67
N ALA A 75 -15.99 -2.31 -5.19
CA ALA A 75 -17.16 -1.94 -4.38
C ALA A 75 -17.55 -3.02 -3.35
N ALA A 76 -17.41 -4.30 -3.71
CA ALA A 76 -17.70 -5.40 -2.81
C ALA A 76 -16.67 -5.46 -1.68
N ILE A 77 -15.39 -5.30 -1.99
CA ILE A 77 -14.30 -5.20 -1.01
C ILE A 77 -14.50 -4.00 -0.08
N ALA A 78 -14.83 -2.83 -0.65
CA ALA A 78 -15.09 -1.61 0.12
C ALA A 78 -16.25 -1.77 1.11
N GLY A 79 -17.25 -2.58 0.75
CA GLY A 79 -18.42 -2.86 1.56
C GLY A 79 -18.15 -3.76 2.78
N VAL A 80 -16.98 -4.41 2.87
CA VAL A 80 -16.67 -5.31 3.98
C VAL A 80 -16.47 -4.51 5.28
N PRO A 81 -17.28 -4.77 6.33
CA PRO A 81 -17.07 -4.14 7.63
C PRO A 81 -15.71 -4.52 8.21
N GLY A 82 -14.95 -3.52 8.67
CA GLY A 82 -13.60 -3.70 9.21
C GLY A 82 -12.46 -3.41 8.23
N ILE A 83 -12.71 -3.31 6.93
CA ILE A 83 -11.77 -2.70 5.98
C ILE A 83 -11.83 -1.19 6.14
N ASP A 84 -10.68 -0.55 6.26
CA ASP A 84 -10.55 0.89 6.50
C ASP A 84 -10.11 1.65 5.25
N VAL A 85 -9.19 1.07 4.47
CA VAL A 85 -8.58 1.69 3.30
C VAL A 85 -8.60 0.76 2.10
N LEU A 86 -8.99 1.29 0.93
CA LEU A 86 -8.68 0.68 -0.36
C LEU A 86 -7.40 1.31 -0.91
N MET A 87 -6.40 0.50 -1.22
CA MET A 87 -5.15 1.00 -1.80
C MET A 87 -4.99 0.45 -3.21
N LEU A 88 -4.83 1.32 -4.21
CA LEU A 88 -4.54 0.89 -5.58
C LEU A 88 -3.03 0.69 -5.75
N GLY A 89 -2.60 -0.49 -6.20
CA GLY A 89 -1.23 -0.76 -6.64
C GLY A 89 -1.11 -0.68 -8.17
N PRO A 90 -0.78 0.48 -8.76
CA PRO A 90 -0.78 0.67 -10.21
C PRO A 90 0.34 -0.11 -10.92
N GLY A 91 1.46 -0.39 -10.25
CA GLY A 91 2.57 -1.17 -10.80
C GLY A 91 2.13 -2.58 -11.13
N ASP A 92 1.69 -3.34 -10.13
CA ASP A 92 1.18 -4.71 -10.30
C ASP A 92 -0.05 -4.77 -11.21
N LEU A 93 -0.97 -3.81 -11.10
CA LEU A 93 -2.11 -3.71 -12.00
C LEU A 93 -1.68 -3.58 -13.46
N SER A 94 -0.71 -2.71 -13.74
CA SER A 94 -0.23 -2.50 -15.11
C SER A 94 0.35 -3.77 -15.72
N VAL A 95 1.10 -4.55 -14.92
CA VAL A 95 1.69 -5.82 -15.34
C VAL A 95 0.58 -6.84 -15.61
N MET A 96 -0.36 -7.01 -14.68
CA MET A 96 -1.44 -7.99 -14.83
C MET A 96 -2.47 -7.61 -15.91
N ALA A 97 -2.58 -6.32 -16.24
CA ALA A 97 -3.39 -5.84 -17.36
C ALA A 97 -2.66 -5.91 -18.72
N GLY A 98 -1.41 -6.40 -18.77
CA GLY A 98 -0.64 -6.52 -20.01
C GLY A 98 -0.10 -5.19 -20.56
N ILE A 99 -0.04 -4.15 -19.73
CA ILE A 99 0.44 -2.80 -20.07
C ILE A 99 1.54 -2.35 -19.09
N PRO A 100 2.61 -3.15 -18.93
CA PRO A 100 3.58 -2.99 -17.83
C PRO A 100 4.15 -1.57 -17.79
N PHE A 101 3.96 -0.91 -16.65
CA PHE A 101 4.44 0.45 -16.34
C PHE A 101 3.94 1.57 -17.28
N GLN A 102 2.91 1.32 -18.10
CA GLN A 102 2.26 2.36 -18.90
C GLN A 102 1.24 3.15 -18.06
N PHE A 103 1.73 3.98 -17.13
CA PHE A 103 0.87 4.67 -16.17
C PHE A 103 -0.06 5.73 -16.77
N ASP A 104 0.26 6.22 -17.97
CA ASP A 104 -0.62 7.14 -18.73
C ASP A 104 -1.73 6.41 -19.49
N HIS A 105 -1.77 5.07 -19.46
CA HIS A 105 -2.79 4.28 -20.14
C HIS A 105 -4.18 4.54 -19.51
N PRO A 106 -5.25 4.71 -20.33
CA PRO A 106 -6.60 5.02 -19.81
C PRO A 106 -7.12 4.05 -18.74
N LEU A 107 -6.69 2.78 -18.79
CA LEU A 107 -7.00 1.78 -17.77
C LEU A 107 -6.54 2.19 -16.37
N ILE A 108 -5.33 2.75 -16.24
CA ILE A 108 -4.79 3.17 -14.94
C ILE A 108 -5.53 4.41 -14.44
N THR A 109 -5.80 5.38 -15.31
CA THR A 109 -6.60 6.55 -14.95
C THR A 109 -8.03 6.18 -14.53
N ASP A 110 -8.63 5.18 -15.18
CA ASP A 110 -9.95 4.66 -14.82
C ASP A 110 -9.90 3.90 -13.48
N ALA A 111 -8.83 3.15 -13.23
CA ALA A 111 -8.62 2.43 -11.97
C ALA A 111 -8.58 3.37 -10.76
N TYR A 112 -7.88 4.52 -10.85
CA TYR A 112 -7.91 5.54 -9.79
C TYR A 112 -9.33 5.98 -9.47
N ARG A 113 -10.11 6.32 -10.51
CA ARG A 113 -11.51 6.77 -10.34
C ARG A 113 -12.39 5.69 -9.73
N ARG A 114 -12.30 4.45 -10.20
CA ARG A 114 -13.09 3.33 -9.68
C ARG A 114 -12.82 3.06 -8.21
N VAL A 115 -11.55 3.02 -7.79
CA VAL A 115 -11.19 2.78 -6.40
C VAL A 115 -11.62 3.96 -5.52
N ALA A 116 -11.43 5.19 -5.99
CA ALA A 116 -11.87 6.40 -5.30
C ALA A 116 -13.39 6.40 -5.07
N ASP A 117 -14.18 6.11 -6.12
CA ASP A 117 -15.64 6.06 -6.04
C ASP A 117 -16.12 4.92 -5.14
N ALA A 118 -15.53 3.73 -5.25
CA ALA A 118 -15.86 2.59 -4.39
C ALA A 118 -15.63 2.92 -2.91
N ALA A 119 -14.47 3.49 -2.57
CA ALA A 119 -14.15 3.88 -1.20
C ALA A 119 -15.08 4.98 -0.70
N LYS A 120 -15.29 6.04 -1.50
CA LYS A 120 -16.18 7.16 -1.15
C LYS A 120 -17.61 6.67 -0.88
N ASN A 121 -18.15 5.81 -1.74
CA ASN A 121 -19.51 5.29 -1.59
C ASN A 121 -19.67 4.39 -0.35
N ALA A 122 -18.61 3.71 0.07
CA ALA A 122 -18.58 2.89 1.28
C ALA A 122 -18.13 3.65 2.54
N GLY A 123 -17.83 4.94 2.45
CA GLY A 123 -17.31 5.74 3.57
C GLY A 123 -15.92 5.30 4.05
N LYS A 124 -15.08 4.80 3.13
CA LYS A 124 -13.72 4.33 3.39
C LYS A 124 -12.70 5.34 2.89
N TRP A 125 -11.49 5.26 3.44
CA TRP A 125 -10.36 5.98 2.87
C TRP A 125 -9.86 5.25 1.63
N TRP A 126 -9.17 5.99 0.75
CA TRP A 126 -8.43 5.36 -0.33
C TRP A 126 -7.07 6.01 -0.55
N GLY A 127 -6.22 5.27 -1.24
CA GLY A 127 -4.84 5.63 -1.43
C GLY A 127 -4.15 4.92 -2.57
N THR A 128 -2.93 5.35 -2.85
CA THR A 128 -2.04 4.74 -3.86
C THR A 128 -0.63 5.27 -3.70
N VAL A 129 0.29 4.81 -4.55
CA VAL A 129 1.63 5.37 -4.68
C VAL A 129 1.61 6.64 -5.52
N SER A 130 2.32 7.68 -5.07
CA SER A 130 2.50 8.92 -5.82
C SER A 130 3.94 9.11 -6.28
N GLY A 131 4.12 9.54 -7.53
CA GLY A 131 5.42 9.74 -8.17
C GLY A 131 5.89 11.19 -8.25
N SER A 132 4.99 12.16 -8.18
CA SER A 132 5.31 13.60 -8.29
C SER A 132 4.31 14.48 -7.52
N PRO A 133 4.63 15.76 -7.29
CA PRO A 133 3.66 16.71 -6.72
C PRO A 133 2.39 16.85 -7.56
N GLU A 134 2.51 16.90 -8.89
CA GLU A 134 1.38 17.03 -9.81
C GLU A 134 0.48 15.79 -9.76
N HIS A 135 1.09 14.60 -9.74
CA HIS A 135 0.34 13.35 -9.57
C HIS A 135 -0.35 13.33 -8.18
N THR A 136 0.36 13.74 -7.12
CA THR A 136 -0.24 13.85 -5.79
C THR A 136 -1.46 14.77 -5.78
N GLN A 137 -1.38 15.94 -6.43
CA GLN A 137 -2.50 16.87 -6.49
C GLN A 137 -3.71 16.23 -7.18
N MET A 138 -3.51 15.54 -8.30
CA MET A 138 -4.57 14.80 -8.99
C MET A 138 -5.22 13.74 -8.09
N LEU A 139 -4.43 13.00 -7.29
CA LEU A 139 -4.95 12.02 -6.34
C LEU A 139 -5.76 12.67 -5.21
N LEU A 140 -5.29 13.81 -4.69
CA LEU A 140 -6.01 14.59 -3.68
C LEU A 140 -7.34 15.14 -4.23
N ASP A 141 -7.36 15.60 -5.48
CA ASP A 141 -8.58 16.07 -6.16
C ASP A 141 -9.60 14.94 -6.34
N LEU A 142 -9.13 13.70 -6.48
CA LEU A 142 -9.95 12.47 -6.45
C LEU A 142 -10.31 12.00 -5.03
N GLY A 143 -9.88 12.72 -3.99
CA GLY A 143 -10.22 12.47 -2.59
C GLY A 143 -9.34 11.45 -1.87
N ALA A 144 -8.15 11.15 -2.39
CA ALA A 144 -7.20 10.26 -1.71
C ALA A 144 -6.76 10.87 -0.37
N THR A 145 -6.71 10.04 0.67
CA THR A 145 -6.22 10.45 2.01
C THR A 145 -5.04 9.61 2.48
N PHE A 146 -4.69 8.54 1.76
CA PHE A 146 -3.58 7.65 2.06
C PHE A 146 -2.57 7.65 0.91
N ILE A 147 -1.57 8.54 0.95
CA ILE A 147 -0.57 8.68 -0.12
C ILE A 147 0.76 8.09 0.31
N CYS A 148 1.27 7.12 -0.45
CA CYS A 148 2.60 6.57 -0.28
C CYS A 148 3.55 7.21 -1.31
N HIS A 149 4.51 8.01 -0.88
CA HIS A 149 5.45 8.66 -1.81
C HIS A 149 6.85 8.05 -1.74
N GLY A 150 7.30 7.52 -2.87
CA GLY A 150 8.64 6.94 -3.04
C GLY A 150 8.91 5.75 -2.10
N CYS A 151 10.19 5.50 -1.87
CA CYS A 151 10.66 4.63 -0.79
C CYS A 151 12.01 5.15 -0.28
N ASP A 152 12.37 4.73 0.92
CA ASP A 152 13.65 5.03 1.56
C ASP A 152 14.85 4.67 0.65
N LEU A 153 14.81 3.52 -0.01
CA LEU A 153 15.86 3.06 -0.92
C LEU A 153 16.04 4.01 -2.12
N ILE A 154 14.96 4.56 -2.69
CA ILE A 154 15.06 5.56 -3.76
C ILE A 154 15.72 6.83 -3.23
N MET A 155 15.38 7.27 -2.02
CA MET A 155 15.97 8.46 -1.41
C MET A 155 17.47 8.28 -1.13
N VAL A 156 17.84 7.14 -0.55
CA VAL A 156 19.25 6.77 -0.28
C VAL A 156 20.02 6.69 -1.60
N LYS A 157 19.49 5.98 -2.60
CA LYS A 157 20.09 5.85 -3.93
C LYS A 157 20.34 7.23 -4.55
N ARG A 158 19.33 8.10 -4.61
CA ARG A 158 19.46 9.45 -5.17
C ARG A 158 20.50 10.29 -4.43
N GLY A 159 20.57 10.18 -3.10
CA GLY A 159 21.60 10.82 -2.29
C GLY A 159 23.01 10.34 -2.65
N MET A 160 23.19 9.03 -2.83
CA MET A 160 24.47 8.45 -3.27
C MET A 160 24.84 8.91 -4.69
N GLU A 161 23.90 8.90 -5.63
CA GLU A 161 24.11 9.38 -7.01
C GLU A 161 24.50 10.87 -7.04
N HIS A 162 23.92 11.68 -6.17
CA HIS A 162 24.28 13.08 -6.02
C HIS A 162 25.73 13.27 -5.53
N ILE A 163 26.18 12.48 -4.55
CA ILE A 163 27.57 12.48 -4.08
C ILE A 163 28.50 12.07 -5.23
N GLN A 164 28.18 10.99 -5.95
CA GLN A 164 28.98 10.52 -7.08
C GLN A 164 29.17 11.62 -8.14
N THR A 165 28.06 12.28 -8.50
CA THR A 165 28.05 13.37 -9.49
C THR A 165 28.87 14.57 -9.00
N SER A 166 28.78 14.91 -7.72
CA SER A 166 29.44 16.10 -7.15
C SER A 166 30.95 15.92 -6.96
N PHE A 167 31.40 14.70 -6.63
CA PHE A 167 32.82 14.40 -6.38
C PHE A 167 33.56 13.88 -7.62
N GLY A 168 32.84 13.42 -8.64
CA GLY A 168 33.42 12.98 -9.92
C GLY A 168 34.39 14.00 -10.56
N PRO A 169 34.03 15.30 -10.66
CA PRO A 169 34.92 16.34 -11.19
C PRO A 169 36.21 16.55 -10.40
N LEU A 170 36.27 16.11 -9.14
CA LEU A 170 37.49 16.16 -8.30
C LEU A 170 38.43 14.96 -8.53
N GLY A 171 38.07 14.06 -9.46
CA GLY A 171 38.86 12.87 -9.79
C GLY A 171 38.51 11.61 -8.99
N PHE A 172 37.48 11.67 -8.11
CA PHE A 172 36.97 10.47 -7.44
C PHE A 172 36.30 9.55 -8.46
N LYS A 173 36.57 8.25 -8.34
CA LYS A 173 35.96 7.21 -9.16
C LYS A 173 35.07 6.34 -8.29
N PHE A 174 33.87 6.07 -8.77
CA PHE A 174 32.89 5.21 -8.11
C PHE A 174 32.63 4.01 -8.99
N GLU A 175 32.83 2.82 -8.45
CA GLU A 175 32.61 1.58 -9.20
C GLU A 175 31.11 1.23 -9.16
N ASN A 176 30.44 1.29 -10.31
CA ASN A 176 29.00 1.01 -10.42
C ASN A 176 28.75 -0.24 -11.27
N ARG A 177 29.08 -1.41 -10.72
CA ARG A 177 28.95 -2.71 -11.41
C ARG A 177 27.50 -3.01 -11.82
N LEU A 178 26.54 -2.62 -10.97
CA LEU A 178 25.11 -2.86 -11.20
C LEU A 178 24.53 -2.03 -12.35
N ALA A 179 25.08 -0.85 -12.64
CA ALA A 179 24.62 -0.05 -13.79
C ALA A 179 24.98 -0.72 -15.13
N ALA A 180 26.09 -1.44 -15.20
CA ALA A 180 26.45 -2.19 -16.40
C ALA A 180 25.48 -3.36 -16.64
N GLU A 181 25.17 -4.13 -15.58
CA GLU A 181 24.19 -5.21 -15.64
C GLU A 181 22.79 -4.70 -16.00
N ALA A 182 22.38 -3.53 -15.48
CA ALA A 182 21.10 -2.92 -15.83
C ALA A 182 21.03 -2.51 -17.32
N ALA A 183 22.11 -1.93 -17.87
CA ALA A 183 22.16 -1.55 -19.28
C ALA A 183 22.10 -2.77 -20.21
N GLU A 184 22.64 -3.92 -19.81
CA GLU A 184 22.51 -5.17 -20.55
C GLU A 184 21.06 -5.68 -20.55
N LEU A 185 20.34 -5.55 -19.43
CA LEU A 185 18.94 -5.93 -19.34
C LEU A 185 18.01 -5.03 -20.16
N GLU A 186 18.28 -3.72 -20.23
CA GLU A 186 17.51 -2.78 -21.06
C GLU A 186 17.67 -3.03 -22.58
N ALA A 187 18.70 -3.76 -22.98
CA ALA A 187 18.97 -4.08 -24.39
C ALA A 187 18.27 -5.37 -24.88
N LEU A 188 17.59 -6.11 -24.01
CA LEU A 188 16.82 -7.32 -24.32
C LEU A 188 15.40 -6.99 -24.81
#